data_AF-C6V3Y9-F1
#
_entry.id   AF-C6V3Y9-F1
#
_cell.length_a   1.000
_cell.length_b   1.000
_cell.length_c   1.000
_cell.angle_alpha   90.00
_cell.angle_beta   90.00
_cell.angle_gamma   90.00
#
_symmetry.space_group_name_H-M   'P 1'
#
loop_
_entity.id
_entity.type
_entity.pdbx_description
1 polymer ?
#
loop_
_entity_poly.entity_id
_entity_poly.type
_entity_poly.pdbx_seq_one_letter_code
_entity_poly.pdbx_strand_id
1 'polypeptide(L)'
;MRAQRGVSRCVQTEPLASGEPKRVGVDAQIQTSAQCVGVDVQTQTSVCRVTRGVQATVAEPRVPPSLVLGGAQIATPAVPMPGVRGCVLASEGILCAEAGAEEPGWRGSMIILLPGRSIFRTCRYVGAGSSAQVYSALRVYGAVLPPGLSACVRASRVVENPRRFAGPGWSARIVHARSPDMKQHRDSDTPAESILADLLSQLLYESFIKARNMEGTAGATLILPVGWVACADSIEEGEYIRAFASAMLRAAEAVGGDNLAELLGVQQVRICCNNGEIQRALAEEIERQAAASLGSPSC
;
A
#
# COMPACT_ATOMS: atom_id res chain seq x y z
N MET A 1 34.03 25.83 47.41
CA MET A 1 32.96 26.11 48.38
C MET A 1 31.64 26.23 47.62
N ARG A 2 30.68 25.32 47.82
CA ARG A 2 29.37 25.33 47.12
C ARG A 2 28.30 25.83 48.08
N ALA A 3 27.55 26.85 47.66
CA ALA A 3 26.43 27.38 48.43
C ALA A 3 25.24 26.41 48.37
N GLN A 4 24.79 25.91 49.51
CA GLN A 4 23.53 25.19 49.64
C GLN A 4 22.41 26.22 49.86
N ARG A 5 21.40 26.24 48.99
CA ARG A 5 20.14 26.96 49.25
C ARG A 5 19.06 25.94 49.52
N GLY A 6 18.66 25.79 50.78
CA GLY A 6 17.46 25.05 51.16
C GLY A 6 16.22 25.89 50.87
N VAL A 7 15.27 25.34 50.11
CA VAL A 7 13.94 25.94 49.94
C VAL A 7 12.97 25.00 50.63
N SER A 8 12.43 25.46 51.77
CA SER A 8 11.38 24.73 52.49
C SER A 8 10.05 25.39 52.17
N ARG A 9 9.10 24.64 51.59
CA ARG A 9 7.74 25.11 51.33
C ARG A 9 6.76 24.14 52.01
N CYS A 10 6.02 24.64 52.98
CA CYS A 10 4.85 23.96 53.54
C CYS A 10 3.68 24.10 52.56
N VAL A 11 3.19 22.98 52.04
CA VAL A 11 1.96 22.95 51.26
C VAL A 11 0.82 22.55 52.19
N GLN A 12 -0.17 23.42 52.37
CA GLN A 12 -1.43 23.10 53.03
C GLN A 12 -2.38 22.51 51.99
N THR A 13 -2.84 21.28 52.22
CA THR A 13 -3.93 20.66 51.47
C THR A 13 -5.21 20.74 52.29
N GLU A 14 -6.31 21.15 51.64
CA GLU A 14 -7.64 21.26 52.25
C GLU A 14 -8.22 19.89 52.67
N PRO A 15 -9.04 19.82 53.74
CA PRO A 15 -9.54 18.55 54.26
C PRO A 15 -10.85 18.12 53.59
N LEU A 16 -10.93 16.82 53.25
CA LEU A 16 -12.19 16.08 53.12
C LEU A 16 -12.34 15.21 54.37
N ALA A 17 -13.45 15.43 55.09
CA ALA A 17 -14.11 14.64 56.13
C ALA A 17 -13.29 13.65 57.01
N SER A 18 -13.31 13.94 58.32
CA SER A 18 -13.05 13.08 59.49
C SER A 18 -11.73 12.28 59.53
N GLY A 19 -10.69 12.91 60.07
CA GLY A 19 -9.48 12.27 60.54
C GLY A 19 -8.41 13.32 60.87
N GLU A 20 -7.76 13.23 62.03
CA GLU A 20 -6.77 14.20 62.48
C GLU A 20 -5.67 14.46 61.42
N PRO A 21 -5.25 15.72 61.22
CA PRO A 21 -4.27 16.06 60.19
C PRO A 21 -2.87 15.56 60.60
N LYS A 22 -2.43 14.46 59.96
CA LYS A 22 -1.01 14.07 59.96
C LYS A 22 -0.22 15.06 59.12
N ARG A 23 0.69 15.81 59.76
CA ARG A 23 1.68 16.64 59.06
C ARG A 23 2.67 15.73 58.33
N VAL A 24 2.71 15.82 57.00
CA VAL A 24 3.74 15.17 56.19
C VAL A 24 4.78 16.22 55.85
N GLY A 25 5.99 16.08 56.40
CA GLY A 25 7.15 16.84 55.98
C GLY A 25 7.70 16.26 54.69
N VAL A 26 7.92 17.09 53.68
CA VAL A 26 8.58 16.71 52.43
C VAL A 26 9.85 17.53 52.33
N ASP A 27 11.00 16.87 52.52
CA ASP A 27 12.31 17.45 52.27
C ASP A 27 12.75 17.07 50.85
N ALA A 28 12.94 18.06 49.99
CA ALA A 28 13.47 17.88 48.65
C ALA A 28 14.90 18.42 48.60
N GLN A 29 15.87 17.56 48.25
CA GLN A 29 17.23 17.98 47.95
C GLN A 29 17.42 18.04 46.43
N ILE A 30 17.79 19.21 45.93
CA ILE A 30 18.11 19.42 44.52
C ILE A 30 19.63 19.51 44.41
N GLN A 31 20.25 18.56 43.71
CA GLN A 31 21.66 18.63 43.36
C GLN A 31 21.79 19.01 41.88
N THR A 32 22.46 20.13 41.61
CA THR A 32 22.77 20.58 40.25
C THR A 32 24.22 20.24 39.92
N SER A 33 24.42 19.45 38.87
CA SER A 33 25.72 19.30 38.18
C SER A 33 25.55 19.69 36.72
N ALA A 34 26.64 20.03 36.02
CA ALA A 34 26.62 20.64 34.70
C ALA A 34 25.99 19.76 33.59
N GLN A 35 25.59 18.51 33.87
CA GLN A 35 25.07 17.59 32.86
C GLN A 35 23.79 16.83 33.26
N CYS A 36 23.32 16.91 34.50
CA CYS A 36 22.06 16.27 34.92
C CYS A 36 21.38 17.01 36.08
N VAL A 37 20.05 17.04 36.10
CA VAL A 37 19.24 17.42 37.27
C VAL A 37 18.60 16.15 37.84
N GLY A 38 19.03 15.76 39.04
CA GLY A 38 18.39 14.69 39.82
C GLY A 38 17.49 15.29 40.89
N VAL A 39 16.28 14.75 41.04
CA VAL A 39 15.36 15.09 42.13
C VAL A 39 15.07 13.82 42.91
N ASP A 40 15.61 13.75 44.13
CA ASP A 40 15.28 12.70 45.08
C ASP A 40 14.16 13.17 45.99
N VAL A 41 13.04 12.44 45.98
CA VAL A 41 11.91 12.67 46.88
C VAL A 41 11.91 11.56 47.93
N GLN A 42 12.20 11.91 49.18
CA GLN A 42 12.08 10.98 50.30
C GLN A 42 10.75 11.21 51.02
N THR A 43 9.91 10.17 51.07
CA THR A 43 8.67 10.19 51.84
C THR A 43 8.83 9.23 53.01
N GLN A 44 8.78 9.77 54.23
CA GLN A 44 8.89 8.97 55.45
C GLN A 44 7.49 8.58 55.93
N THR A 45 7.09 7.34 55.67
CA THR A 45 5.94 6.70 56.33
C THR A 45 6.44 5.46 57.06
N SER A 46 5.88 5.19 58.24
CA SER A 46 6.44 4.27 59.25
C SER A 46 6.38 2.78 58.89
N VAL A 47 6.13 2.40 57.63
CA VAL A 47 6.17 1.00 57.19
C VAL A 47 6.62 0.95 55.72
N CYS A 48 7.73 0.26 55.47
CA CYS A 48 8.33 -0.07 54.16
C CYS A 48 8.95 1.09 53.35
N ARG A 49 10.26 1.02 53.16
CA ARG A 49 11.08 1.94 52.34
C ARG A 49 10.96 1.54 50.86
N VAL A 50 10.37 2.40 50.03
CA VAL A 50 10.33 2.22 48.57
C VAL A 50 11.08 3.38 47.93
N THR A 51 12.26 3.12 47.38
CA THR A 51 13.01 4.06 46.54
C THR A 51 12.56 3.91 45.09
N ARG A 52 12.01 4.98 44.49
CA ARG A 52 11.61 5.02 43.08
C ARG A 52 12.45 6.07 42.36
N GLY A 53 13.48 5.63 41.66
CA GLY A 53 14.28 6.50 40.80
C GLY A 53 13.51 6.83 39.52
N VAL A 54 13.30 8.12 39.25
CA VAL A 54 12.71 8.60 37.99
C VAL A 54 13.83 9.27 37.20
N GLN A 55 14.29 8.62 36.13
CA GLN A 55 15.20 9.24 35.16
C GLN A 55 14.37 9.88 34.05
N ALA A 56 14.43 11.20 33.95
CA ALA A 56 13.90 11.93 32.81
C ALA A 56 15.04 12.19 31.81
N THR A 57 14.98 11.58 30.63
CA THR A 57 15.89 11.87 29.51
C THR A 57 15.55 13.22 28.91
N VAL A 58 16.52 14.13 28.93
CA VAL A 58 16.46 15.45 28.29
C VAL A 58 16.41 15.25 26.77
N ALA A 59 15.32 15.67 26.14
CA ALA A 59 15.17 15.66 24.70
C ALA A 59 16.13 16.68 24.05
N GLU A 60 16.87 16.25 23.03
CA GLU A 60 17.74 17.12 22.23
C GLU A 60 16.94 18.25 21.55
N PRO A 61 17.58 19.42 21.34
CA PRO A 61 16.94 20.54 20.65
C PRO A 61 16.57 20.16 19.22
N ARG A 62 15.26 20.22 18.91
CA ARG A 62 14.72 20.05 17.57
C ARG A 62 15.28 21.12 16.64
N VAL A 63 16.18 20.72 15.74
CA VAL A 63 16.48 21.49 14.53
C VAL A 63 15.18 21.56 13.71
N PRO A 64 14.68 22.75 13.33
CA PRO A 64 13.50 22.84 12.47
C PRO A 64 13.79 22.10 11.16
N PRO A 65 12.79 21.36 10.61
CA PRO A 65 12.99 20.66 9.35
C PRO A 65 13.39 21.68 8.29
N SER A 66 14.58 21.51 7.73
CA SER A 66 15.01 22.18 6.52
C SER A 66 13.93 21.99 5.47
N LEU A 67 13.28 23.08 5.08
CA LEU A 67 12.41 23.15 3.91
C LEU A 67 13.28 22.88 2.69
N VAL A 68 13.48 21.60 2.40
CA VAL A 68 13.90 21.17 1.07
C VAL A 68 12.70 21.46 0.18
N LEU A 69 12.73 22.61 -0.49
CA LEU A 69 11.95 22.84 -1.69
C LEU A 69 12.37 21.77 -2.68
N GLY A 70 11.69 20.62 -2.63
CA GLY A 70 11.82 19.57 -3.62
C GLY A 70 11.64 20.20 -4.99
N GLY A 71 12.60 19.96 -5.88
CA GLY A 71 12.47 20.38 -7.27
C GLY A 71 11.10 19.95 -7.77
N ALA A 72 10.33 20.90 -8.29
CA ALA A 72 9.01 20.65 -8.84
C ALA A 72 9.15 19.81 -10.11
N GLN A 73 9.33 18.50 -9.96
CA GLN A 73 9.00 17.56 -11.01
C GLN A 73 7.48 17.44 -10.98
N ILE A 74 6.85 17.93 -12.04
CA ILE A 74 5.41 17.78 -12.26
C ILE A 74 5.19 16.29 -12.53
N ALA A 75 5.03 15.49 -11.46
CA ALA A 75 4.51 14.14 -11.58
C ALA A 75 3.20 14.29 -12.36
N THR A 76 3.11 13.62 -13.52
CA THR A 76 1.90 13.72 -14.33
C THR A 76 0.73 13.28 -13.45
N PRO A 77 -0.27 14.14 -13.23
CA PRO A 77 -1.35 13.84 -12.31
C PRO A 77 -2.06 12.57 -12.76
N ALA A 78 -2.53 11.78 -11.80
CA ALA A 78 -3.39 10.66 -12.12
C ALA A 78 -4.68 11.18 -12.78
N VAL A 79 -5.07 10.55 -13.87
CA VAL A 79 -6.25 10.93 -14.65
C VAL A 79 -7.40 9.98 -14.26
N PRO A 80 -8.61 10.48 -13.96
CA PRO A 80 -9.77 9.62 -13.75
C PRO A 80 -10.00 8.70 -14.95
N MET A 81 -10.27 7.42 -14.73
CA MET A 81 -10.60 6.50 -15.81
C MET A 81 -12.03 6.82 -16.32
N PRO A 82 -12.23 7.17 -17.61
CA PRO A 82 -13.57 7.42 -18.13
C PRO A 82 -14.46 6.18 -17.96
N GLY A 83 -15.72 6.37 -17.58
CA GLY A 83 -16.70 5.30 -17.42
C GLY A 83 -16.57 4.42 -16.17
N VAL A 84 -15.48 4.51 -15.39
CA VAL A 84 -15.28 3.69 -14.18
C VAL A 84 -14.91 4.57 -12.99
N ARG A 85 -15.87 4.91 -12.14
CA ARG A 85 -15.61 5.75 -10.96
C ARG A 85 -14.75 4.99 -9.94
N GLY A 86 -14.01 5.77 -9.14
CA GLY A 86 -13.07 5.23 -8.16
C GLY A 86 -11.78 4.66 -8.77
N CYS A 87 -11.66 4.67 -10.10
CA CYS A 87 -10.47 4.23 -10.82
C CYS A 87 -9.69 5.41 -11.41
N VAL A 88 -8.35 5.35 -11.33
CA VAL A 88 -7.46 6.35 -11.92
C VAL A 88 -6.34 5.68 -12.72
N LEU A 89 -5.95 6.33 -13.81
CA LEU A 89 -4.79 6.00 -14.63
C LEU A 89 -3.61 6.83 -14.13
N ALA A 90 -2.49 6.18 -13.80
CA ALA A 90 -1.27 6.83 -13.32
C ALA A 90 -0.11 6.57 -14.29
N SER A 91 0.71 7.58 -14.58
CA SER A 91 1.85 7.44 -15.48
C SER A 91 3.02 6.66 -14.87
N GLU A 92 3.07 6.55 -13.54
CA GLU A 92 4.11 5.80 -12.83
C GLU A 92 3.97 4.27 -12.98
N GLY A 93 5.06 3.56 -12.68
CA GLY A 93 5.10 2.11 -12.60
C GLY A 93 4.44 1.55 -11.34
N ILE A 94 4.43 0.22 -11.20
CA ILE A 94 3.75 -0.50 -10.11
C ILE A 94 4.26 -0.13 -8.70
N LEU A 95 5.50 0.36 -8.61
CA LEU A 95 6.10 0.81 -7.36
C LEU A 95 5.63 2.21 -6.95
N CYS A 96 4.86 2.93 -7.79
CA CYS A 96 4.46 4.32 -7.55
C CYS A 96 5.65 5.23 -7.21
N ALA A 97 6.79 4.96 -7.83
CA ALA A 97 8.05 5.64 -7.61
C ALA A 97 8.63 6.11 -8.95
N GLU A 98 9.66 6.95 -8.89
CA GLU A 98 10.39 7.40 -10.07
C GLU A 98 11.00 6.21 -10.84
N ALA A 99 11.18 6.39 -12.14
CA ALA A 99 11.81 5.37 -12.98
C ALA A 99 13.20 5.00 -12.44
N GLY A 100 13.43 3.72 -12.19
CA GLY A 100 14.69 3.21 -11.64
C GLY A 100 14.75 3.14 -10.10
N ALA A 101 13.71 3.59 -9.39
CA ALA A 101 13.65 3.40 -7.93
C ALA A 101 13.55 1.91 -7.55
N GLU A 102 14.34 1.49 -6.56
CA GLU A 102 14.31 0.13 -6.01
C GLU A 102 13.28 -0.03 -4.87
N GLU A 103 12.96 1.08 -4.20
CA GLU A 103 12.02 1.13 -3.08
C GLU A 103 10.67 1.68 -3.55
N PRO A 104 9.54 1.19 -2.99
CA PRO A 104 8.22 1.63 -3.39
C PRO A 104 7.87 3.01 -2.84
N GLY A 105 7.18 3.83 -3.64
CA GLY A 105 6.57 5.09 -3.23
C GLY A 105 5.20 4.94 -2.57
N TRP A 106 4.83 3.71 -2.18
CA TRP A 106 3.54 3.40 -1.55
C TRP A 106 3.38 4.08 -0.18
N ARG A 107 2.14 4.45 0.17
CA ARG A 107 1.77 4.99 1.48
C ARG A 107 0.45 4.40 1.97
N GLY A 108 0.44 3.82 3.17
CA GLY A 108 -0.73 3.16 3.73
C GLY A 108 -0.89 1.72 3.26
N SER A 109 -2.14 1.23 3.21
CA SER A 109 -2.44 -0.16 2.87
C SER A 109 -2.61 -0.35 1.37
N MET A 110 -1.96 -1.37 0.81
CA MET A 110 -1.97 -1.69 -0.62
C MET A 110 -2.50 -3.10 -0.86
N ILE A 111 -3.25 -3.26 -1.94
CA ILE A 111 -3.58 -4.56 -2.54
C ILE A 111 -3.00 -4.54 -3.94
N ILE A 112 -2.00 -5.37 -4.20
CA ILE A 112 -1.29 -5.40 -5.48
C ILE A 112 -1.82 -6.57 -6.29
N LEU A 113 -2.51 -6.28 -7.39
CA LEU A 113 -2.87 -7.27 -8.40
C LEU A 113 -1.65 -7.49 -9.29
N LEU A 114 -1.00 -8.64 -9.13
CA LEU A 114 0.31 -8.89 -9.76
C LEU A 114 0.20 -9.99 -10.82
N PRO A 115 0.25 -9.65 -12.11
CA PRO A 115 0.36 -10.65 -13.15
C PRO A 115 1.70 -11.36 -13.06
N GLY A 116 1.70 -12.68 -13.26
CA GLY A 116 2.93 -13.45 -13.29
C GLY A 116 2.75 -14.81 -13.96
N ARG A 117 3.67 -15.17 -14.85
CA ARG A 117 3.78 -16.52 -15.40
C ARG A 117 4.73 -17.39 -14.56
N SER A 118 5.89 -16.83 -14.21
CA SER A 118 6.99 -17.59 -13.61
C SER A 118 6.68 -18.12 -12.22
N ILE A 119 5.96 -17.35 -11.39
CA ILE A 119 5.51 -17.82 -10.07
C ILE A 119 4.60 -19.05 -10.18
N PHE A 120 3.69 -19.08 -11.16
CA PHE A 120 2.78 -20.21 -11.40
C PHE A 120 3.49 -21.46 -11.92
N ARG A 121 4.59 -21.30 -12.63
CA ARG A 121 5.40 -22.42 -13.14
C ARG A 121 6.39 -22.96 -12.10
N THR A 122 7.04 -22.07 -11.37
CA THR A 122 8.21 -22.42 -10.54
C THR A 122 7.89 -22.55 -9.06
N CYS A 123 6.74 -22.02 -8.61
CA CYS A 123 6.43 -21.86 -7.19
C CYS A 123 7.53 -21.10 -6.44
N ARG A 124 8.08 -20.05 -7.07
CA ARG A 124 9.03 -19.10 -6.47
C ARG A 124 8.63 -17.67 -6.79
N TYR A 125 9.01 -16.73 -5.94
CA TYR A 125 8.88 -15.29 -6.18
C TYR A 125 9.88 -14.82 -7.24
N VAL A 126 9.66 -15.23 -8.49
CA VAL A 126 10.47 -14.87 -9.65
C VAL A 126 9.57 -14.36 -10.76
N GLY A 127 10.13 -13.56 -11.65
CA GLY A 127 9.41 -12.94 -12.76
C GLY A 127 10.25 -11.89 -13.47
N ALA A 128 9.59 -11.11 -14.32
CA ALA A 128 10.14 -9.98 -15.06
C ALA A 128 9.20 -8.76 -14.93
N GLY A 129 9.66 -7.59 -15.37
CA GLY A 129 8.89 -6.35 -15.33
C GLY A 129 8.34 -6.04 -13.93
N SER A 130 7.05 -5.71 -13.85
CA SER A 130 6.36 -5.36 -12.60
C SER A 130 6.48 -6.43 -11.50
N SER A 131 6.43 -7.71 -11.86
CA SER A 131 6.55 -8.80 -10.89
C SER A 131 7.94 -8.88 -10.24
N ALA A 132 9.00 -8.68 -11.03
CA ALA A 132 10.36 -8.63 -10.50
C ALA A 132 10.56 -7.44 -9.57
N GLN A 133 10.10 -6.25 -10.00
CA GLN A 133 10.16 -5.02 -9.20
C GLN A 133 9.47 -5.19 -7.84
N VAL A 134 8.23 -5.70 -7.83
CA VAL A 134 7.48 -5.94 -6.58
C VAL A 134 8.20 -6.96 -5.69
N TYR A 135 8.66 -8.10 -6.23
CA TYR A 135 9.33 -9.09 -5.38
C TYR A 135 10.67 -8.60 -4.82
N SER A 136 11.40 -7.77 -5.56
CA SER A 136 12.62 -7.12 -5.08
C SER A 136 12.31 -6.11 -3.98
N ALA A 137 11.35 -5.21 -4.19
CA ALA A 137 10.91 -4.23 -3.19
C ALA A 137 10.42 -4.89 -1.89
N LEU A 138 9.74 -6.03 -2.00
CA LEU A 138 9.29 -6.82 -0.86
C LEU A 138 10.38 -7.72 -0.24
N ARG A 139 11.59 -7.72 -0.81
CA ARG A 139 12.76 -8.52 -0.38
C ARG A 139 12.46 -10.02 -0.33
N VAL A 140 11.72 -10.51 -1.31
CA VAL A 140 11.37 -11.93 -1.47
C VAL A 140 11.79 -12.50 -2.82
N TYR A 141 12.41 -11.72 -3.70
CA TYR A 141 12.85 -12.20 -5.02
C TYR A 141 13.69 -13.47 -4.90
N GLY A 142 13.35 -14.50 -5.69
CA GLY A 142 14.02 -15.81 -5.71
C GLY A 142 13.60 -16.78 -4.61
N ALA A 143 12.89 -16.33 -3.57
CA ALA A 143 12.45 -17.19 -2.48
C ALA A 143 11.37 -18.20 -2.93
N VAL A 144 11.35 -19.37 -2.30
CA VAL A 144 10.37 -20.44 -2.56
C VAL A 144 9.06 -20.10 -1.88
N LEU A 145 7.93 -20.39 -2.55
CA LEU A 145 6.61 -20.20 -1.95
C LEU A 145 6.39 -21.21 -0.81
N PRO A 146 5.74 -20.83 0.29
CA PRO A 146 5.29 -21.79 1.30
C PRO A 146 4.44 -22.92 0.69
N PRO A 147 4.41 -24.14 1.25
CA PRO A 147 3.69 -25.28 0.68
C PRO A 147 2.21 -24.99 0.40
N GLY A 148 1.51 -24.31 1.32
CA GLY A 148 0.11 -23.93 1.14
C GLY A 148 -0.11 -23.00 -0.05
N LEU A 149 0.70 -21.94 -0.16
CA LEU A 149 0.63 -21.02 -1.31
C LEU A 149 1.02 -21.71 -2.62
N SER A 150 2.02 -22.58 -2.60
CA SER A 150 2.42 -23.39 -3.76
C SER A 150 1.29 -24.29 -4.27
N ALA A 151 0.51 -24.90 -3.37
CA ALA A 151 -0.66 -25.69 -3.73
C ALA A 151 -1.73 -24.82 -4.39
N CYS A 152 -2.06 -23.67 -3.80
CA CYS A 152 -3.03 -22.73 -4.37
C CYS A 152 -2.63 -22.24 -5.77
N VAL A 153 -1.35 -21.87 -5.95
CA VAL A 153 -0.80 -21.39 -7.23
C VAL A 153 -0.89 -22.45 -8.33
N ARG A 154 -0.74 -23.74 -8.00
CA ARG A 154 -0.95 -24.82 -8.97
C ARG A 154 -2.41 -25.02 -9.33
N ALA A 155 -3.30 -24.92 -8.34
CA ALA A 155 -4.73 -25.22 -8.48
C ALA A 155 -5.56 -24.09 -9.10
N SER A 156 -5.14 -22.83 -8.97
CA SER A 156 -5.93 -21.67 -9.38
C SER A 156 -5.19 -20.77 -10.37
N ARG A 157 -5.94 -19.95 -11.11
CA ARG A 157 -5.42 -18.86 -11.96
C ARG A 157 -5.20 -17.57 -11.18
N VAL A 158 -6.00 -17.34 -10.14
CA VAL A 158 -5.92 -16.17 -9.26
C VAL A 158 -5.80 -16.62 -7.82
N VAL A 159 -4.77 -16.13 -7.13
CA VAL A 159 -4.40 -16.57 -5.78
C VAL A 159 -4.03 -15.39 -4.90
N GLU A 160 -4.71 -15.24 -3.77
CA GLU A 160 -4.29 -14.35 -2.71
C GLU A 160 -3.07 -14.95 -2.00
N ASN A 161 -2.03 -14.15 -1.83
CA ASN A 161 -0.91 -14.47 -0.98
C ASN A 161 -1.30 -14.19 0.49
N PRO A 162 -1.33 -15.20 1.38
CA PRO A 162 -1.76 -15.02 2.76
C PRO A 162 -0.79 -14.16 3.57
N ARG A 163 0.45 -13.95 3.10
CA ARG A 163 1.43 -13.12 3.77
C ARG A 163 1.12 -11.64 3.56
N ARG A 164 1.06 -10.89 4.66
CA ARG A 164 1.13 -9.43 4.65
C ARG A 164 2.60 -8.99 4.65
N PHE A 165 2.93 -8.07 3.76
CA PHE A 165 4.23 -7.40 3.72
C PHE A 165 4.08 -5.99 4.30
N ALA A 166 5.14 -5.47 4.91
CA ALA A 166 5.12 -4.12 5.47
C ALA A 166 6.51 -3.50 5.42
N GLY A 167 6.54 -2.19 5.27
CA GLY A 167 7.72 -1.35 5.36
C GLY A 167 7.37 -0.02 6.04
N PRO A 168 8.32 0.93 6.09
CA PRO A 168 8.09 2.23 6.71
C PRO A 168 6.92 2.97 6.05
N GLY A 169 5.80 3.09 6.76
CA GLY A 169 4.62 3.84 6.30
C GLY A 169 3.73 3.12 5.29
N TRP A 170 3.96 1.83 4.99
CA TRP A 170 3.11 1.07 4.08
C TRP A 170 2.93 -0.40 4.50
N SER A 171 1.83 -0.99 4.07
CA SER A 171 1.62 -2.44 4.09
C SER A 171 1.06 -2.90 2.76
N ALA A 172 1.41 -4.11 2.32
CA ALA A 172 1.00 -4.65 1.04
C ALA A 172 0.52 -6.08 1.17
N ARG A 173 -0.54 -6.39 0.42
CA ARG A 173 -1.00 -7.75 0.15
C ARG A 173 -0.98 -7.98 -1.35
N ILE A 174 -0.77 -9.22 -1.77
CA ILE A 174 -0.61 -9.55 -3.18
C ILE A 174 -1.72 -10.52 -3.59
N VAL A 175 -2.38 -10.22 -4.70
CA VAL A 175 -3.18 -11.18 -5.44
C VAL A 175 -2.40 -11.51 -6.71
N HIS A 176 -1.89 -12.73 -6.81
CA HIS A 176 -1.21 -13.22 -7.99
C HIS A 176 -2.23 -13.66 -9.04
N ALA A 177 -2.06 -13.21 -10.27
CA ALA A 177 -2.87 -13.63 -11.40
C ALA A 177 -1.99 -14.27 -12.49
N ARG A 178 -2.40 -15.43 -12.99
CA ARG A 178 -1.70 -16.16 -14.03
C ARG A 178 -1.86 -15.42 -15.35
N SER A 179 -0.75 -14.88 -15.88
CA SER A 179 -0.76 -14.20 -17.18
C SER A 179 -1.40 -15.07 -18.28
N PRO A 180 -2.21 -14.48 -19.18
CA PRO A 180 -2.73 -15.17 -20.35
C PRO A 180 -1.62 -15.82 -21.18
N ASP A 181 -1.89 -17.01 -21.75
CA ASP A 181 -0.99 -17.68 -22.69
C ASP A 181 -1.56 -17.65 -24.12
N MET A 182 -1.21 -16.60 -24.86
CA MET A 182 -1.67 -16.41 -26.24
C MET A 182 -1.13 -17.46 -27.22
N LYS A 183 -0.15 -18.29 -26.82
CA LYS A 183 0.41 -19.32 -27.70
C LYS A 183 -0.61 -20.36 -28.14
N GLN A 184 -1.64 -20.61 -27.32
CA GLN A 184 -2.69 -21.58 -27.59
C GLN A 184 -3.69 -21.10 -28.65
N HIS A 185 -3.62 -19.83 -29.03
CA HIS A 185 -4.59 -19.16 -29.91
C HIS A 185 -3.96 -18.64 -31.20
N ARG A 186 -2.72 -19.05 -31.51
CA ARG A 186 -1.97 -18.56 -32.69
C ARG A 186 -2.65 -18.88 -34.01
N ASP A 187 -3.34 -20.02 -34.09
CA ASP A 187 -3.98 -20.51 -35.31
C ASP A 187 -5.49 -20.20 -35.31
N SER A 188 -5.95 -19.26 -34.48
CA SER A 188 -7.35 -18.86 -34.40
C SER A 188 -7.71 -17.84 -35.49
N ASP A 189 -8.88 -17.98 -36.09
CA ASP A 189 -9.46 -16.97 -37.00
C ASP A 189 -9.93 -15.71 -36.26
N THR A 190 -10.03 -15.77 -34.93
CA THR A 190 -10.44 -14.62 -34.11
C THR A 190 -9.26 -13.66 -33.92
N PRO A 191 -9.44 -12.33 -34.08
CA PRO A 191 -8.38 -11.35 -33.85
C PRO A 191 -7.74 -11.51 -32.47
N ALA A 192 -6.40 -11.48 -32.42
CA ALA A 192 -5.64 -11.66 -31.18
C ALA A 192 -6.06 -10.68 -30.08
N GLU A 193 -6.39 -9.44 -30.46
CA GLU A 193 -6.94 -8.41 -29.59
C GLU A 193 -8.21 -8.87 -28.86
N SER A 194 -9.16 -9.47 -29.58
CA SER A 194 -10.43 -9.94 -29.00
C SER A 194 -10.20 -11.10 -28.04
N ILE A 195 -9.36 -12.06 -28.42
CA ILE A 195 -8.99 -13.19 -27.56
C ILE A 195 -8.32 -12.69 -26.28
N LEU A 196 -7.38 -11.74 -26.42
CA LEU A 196 -6.70 -11.17 -25.27
C LEU A 196 -7.67 -10.40 -24.37
N ALA A 197 -8.59 -9.63 -24.94
CA ALA A 197 -9.61 -8.89 -24.19
C ALA A 197 -10.47 -9.85 -23.35
N ASP A 198 -10.90 -10.97 -23.93
CA ASP A 198 -11.70 -11.98 -23.22
C ASP A 198 -10.90 -12.61 -22.08
N LEU A 199 -9.67 -13.05 -22.34
CA LEU A 199 -8.80 -13.66 -21.33
C LEU A 199 -8.46 -12.70 -20.18
N LEU A 200 -8.14 -11.43 -20.50
CA LEU A 200 -7.88 -10.41 -19.50
C LEU A 200 -9.14 -10.08 -18.70
N SER A 201 -10.30 -9.97 -19.35
CA SER A 201 -11.56 -9.65 -18.66
C SER A 201 -11.90 -10.68 -17.60
N GLN A 202 -11.74 -11.97 -17.90
CA GLN A 202 -11.96 -13.06 -16.95
C GLN A 202 -10.97 -13.00 -15.78
N LEU A 203 -9.68 -12.79 -16.05
CA LEU A 203 -8.66 -12.70 -15.01
C LEU A 203 -8.85 -11.48 -14.10
N LEU A 204 -9.20 -10.34 -14.67
CA LEU A 204 -9.47 -9.11 -13.93
C LEU A 204 -10.72 -9.28 -13.07
N TYR A 205 -11.80 -9.83 -13.63
CA TYR A 205 -13.00 -10.15 -12.87
C TYR A 205 -12.69 -11.08 -11.68
N GLU A 206 -12.00 -12.21 -11.91
CA GLU A 206 -11.60 -13.12 -10.83
C GLU A 206 -10.72 -12.44 -9.77
N SER A 207 -9.81 -11.55 -10.20
CA SER A 207 -8.94 -10.77 -9.32
C SER A 207 -9.70 -9.75 -8.49
N PHE A 208 -10.70 -9.09 -9.08
CA PHE A 208 -11.60 -8.17 -8.39
C PHE A 208 -12.47 -8.89 -7.36
N ILE A 209 -13.06 -10.03 -7.71
CA ILE A 209 -13.80 -10.85 -6.75
C ILE A 209 -12.88 -11.32 -5.63
N LYS A 210 -11.64 -11.72 -5.93
CA LYS A 210 -10.66 -12.09 -4.91
C LYS A 210 -10.38 -10.91 -3.97
N ALA A 211 -10.05 -9.74 -4.53
CA ALA A 211 -9.75 -8.54 -3.76
C ALA A 211 -10.91 -8.06 -2.89
N ARG A 212 -12.14 -8.07 -3.42
CA ARG A 212 -13.37 -7.70 -2.70
C ARG A 212 -13.59 -8.57 -1.46
N ASN A 213 -13.26 -9.86 -1.56
CA ASN A 213 -13.47 -10.82 -0.48
C ASN A 213 -12.32 -10.87 0.53
N MET A 214 -11.26 -10.07 0.34
CA MET A 214 -10.17 -9.97 1.30
C MET A 214 -10.64 -9.20 2.55
N GLU A 215 -10.17 -9.61 3.73
CA GLU A 215 -10.50 -8.89 4.97
C GLU A 215 -9.72 -7.57 5.09
N GLY A 216 -10.28 -6.54 5.74
CA GLY A 216 -9.53 -5.31 6.04
C GLY A 216 -9.02 -4.54 4.80
N THR A 217 -9.83 -4.48 3.75
CA THR A 217 -9.56 -3.71 2.53
C THR A 217 -9.94 -2.23 2.65
N ALA A 218 -10.76 -1.88 3.65
CA ALA A 218 -11.18 -0.52 3.90
C ALA A 218 -9.98 0.43 4.05
N GLY A 219 -9.96 1.48 3.22
CA GLY A 219 -8.87 2.46 3.18
C GLY A 219 -7.59 1.98 2.47
N ALA A 220 -7.58 0.80 1.86
CA ALA A 220 -6.47 0.36 1.03
C ALA A 220 -6.58 0.96 -0.40
N THR A 221 -5.45 1.07 -1.08
CA THR A 221 -5.41 1.34 -2.54
C THR A 221 -5.14 0.02 -3.26
N LEU A 222 -5.97 -0.29 -4.25
CA LEU A 222 -5.70 -1.42 -5.15
C LEU A 222 -4.83 -0.95 -6.32
N ILE A 223 -3.69 -1.59 -6.51
CA ILE A 223 -2.72 -1.27 -7.56
C ILE A 223 -2.75 -2.37 -8.62
N LEU A 224 -2.84 -1.96 -9.88
CA LEU A 224 -2.91 -2.81 -11.05
C LEU A 224 -1.93 -2.31 -12.13
N PRO A 225 -0.91 -3.07 -12.55
CA PRO A 225 -0.05 -2.64 -13.65
C PRO A 225 -0.75 -2.80 -15.00
N VAL A 226 -0.41 -1.94 -15.95
CA VAL A 226 -0.54 -2.23 -17.38
C VAL A 226 0.66 -3.11 -17.77
N GLY A 227 0.42 -4.26 -18.39
CA GLY A 227 1.47 -5.24 -18.74
C GLY A 227 1.22 -6.64 -18.18
N TRP A 228 0.05 -7.22 -18.46
CA TRP A 228 -0.37 -8.52 -17.91
C TRP A 228 0.15 -9.74 -18.69
N VAL A 229 0.74 -9.51 -19.85
CA VAL A 229 1.08 -10.56 -20.82
C VAL A 229 2.57 -10.85 -20.80
N ALA A 230 2.92 -12.09 -20.46
CA ALA A 230 4.31 -12.57 -20.39
C ALA A 230 4.89 -13.02 -21.76
N CYS A 231 4.10 -12.95 -22.83
CA CYS A 231 4.50 -13.25 -24.21
C CYS A 231 3.79 -12.25 -25.15
N ALA A 232 4.13 -10.98 -25.02
CA ALA A 232 3.65 -9.93 -25.92
C ALA A 232 4.41 -9.90 -27.25
N ASP A 233 5.33 -10.84 -27.49
CA ASP A 233 6.18 -10.90 -28.68
C ASP A 233 5.39 -10.93 -30.02
N SER A 234 4.06 -11.08 -29.97
CA SER A 234 3.17 -11.11 -31.14
C SER A 234 1.96 -10.17 -31.06
N ILE A 235 1.90 -9.24 -30.10
CA ILE A 235 0.77 -8.29 -29.99
C ILE A 235 1.34 -6.88 -30.02
N GLU A 236 0.88 -6.08 -30.98
CA GLU A 236 1.28 -4.69 -31.07
C GLU A 236 0.78 -3.90 -29.85
N GLU A 237 1.52 -2.86 -29.45
CA GLU A 237 1.16 -2.07 -28.27
C GLU A 237 -0.27 -1.49 -28.37
N GLY A 238 -0.67 -1.03 -29.56
CA GLY A 238 -2.02 -0.54 -29.81
C GLY A 238 -3.11 -1.60 -29.62
N GLU A 239 -2.88 -2.82 -30.11
CA GLU A 239 -3.80 -3.95 -29.91
C GLU A 239 -3.90 -4.33 -28.43
N TYR A 240 -2.77 -4.33 -27.72
CA TYR A 240 -2.74 -4.60 -26.28
C TYR A 240 -3.54 -3.55 -25.51
N ILE A 241 -3.38 -2.26 -25.82
CA ILE A 241 -4.11 -1.16 -25.18
C ILE A 241 -5.61 -1.32 -25.38
N ARG A 242 -6.06 -1.61 -26.62
CA ARG A 242 -7.48 -1.86 -26.92
C ARG A 242 -8.03 -3.06 -26.16
N ALA A 243 -7.29 -4.17 -26.16
CA ALA A 243 -7.68 -5.38 -25.43
C ALA A 243 -7.77 -5.12 -23.92
N PHE A 244 -6.80 -4.42 -23.34
CA PHE A 244 -6.79 -4.10 -21.92
C PHE A 244 -7.92 -3.14 -21.54
N ALA A 245 -8.18 -2.10 -22.34
CA ALA A 245 -9.29 -1.17 -22.14
C ALA A 245 -10.64 -1.91 -22.13
N SER A 246 -10.88 -2.75 -23.15
CA SER A 246 -12.10 -3.54 -23.27
C SER A 246 -12.25 -4.51 -22.10
N ALA A 247 -11.17 -5.20 -21.73
CA ALA A 247 -11.15 -6.13 -20.61
C ALA A 247 -11.47 -5.45 -19.27
N MET A 248 -10.89 -4.27 -19.03
CA MET A 248 -11.13 -3.49 -17.81
C MET A 248 -12.58 -3.03 -17.70
N LEU A 249 -13.16 -2.49 -18.78
CA LEU A 249 -14.55 -2.05 -18.81
C LEU A 249 -15.51 -3.22 -18.55
N ARG A 250 -15.33 -4.33 -19.27
CA ARG A 250 -16.14 -5.56 -19.08
C ARG A 250 -16.01 -6.13 -17.67
N ALA A 251 -14.80 -6.17 -17.12
CA ALA A 251 -14.57 -6.69 -15.78
C ALA A 251 -15.19 -5.78 -14.70
N ALA A 252 -15.09 -4.46 -14.86
CA ALA A 252 -15.70 -3.50 -13.94
C ALA A 252 -17.23 -3.59 -13.98
N GLU A 253 -17.83 -3.63 -15.17
CA GLU A 253 -19.26 -3.82 -15.37
C GLU A 253 -19.75 -5.15 -14.75
N ALA A 254 -19.05 -6.24 -15.00
CA ALA A 254 -19.41 -7.57 -14.46
C ALA A 254 -19.34 -7.65 -12.93
N VAL A 255 -18.57 -6.79 -12.25
CA VAL A 255 -18.56 -6.70 -10.78
C VAL A 255 -19.80 -5.97 -10.25
N GLY A 256 -20.53 -5.24 -11.09
CA GLY A 256 -21.91 -4.82 -10.84
C GLY A 256 -22.08 -3.38 -10.36
N GLY A 257 -21.23 -2.43 -10.76
CA GLY A 257 -21.54 -1.03 -10.48
C GLY A 257 -20.57 0.01 -11.02
N ASP A 258 -21.04 1.25 -10.97
CA ASP A 258 -20.40 2.42 -11.57
C ASP A 258 -19.14 2.88 -10.83
N ASN A 259 -18.96 2.46 -9.57
CA ASN A 259 -17.85 2.82 -8.69
C ASN A 259 -17.07 1.57 -8.24
N LEU A 260 -16.05 1.22 -9.00
CA LEU A 260 -15.27 0.02 -8.77
C LEU A 260 -14.56 0.02 -7.40
N ALA A 261 -14.04 1.17 -6.95
CA ALA A 261 -13.36 1.24 -5.66
C ALA A 261 -14.29 0.89 -4.49
N GLU A 262 -15.51 1.44 -4.51
CA GLU A 262 -16.53 1.17 -3.50
C GLU A 262 -16.95 -0.31 -3.51
N LEU A 263 -17.17 -0.90 -4.69
CA LEU A 263 -17.52 -2.32 -4.83
C LEU A 263 -16.45 -3.26 -4.28
N LEU A 264 -15.17 -2.87 -4.42
CA LEU A 264 -14.04 -3.65 -3.90
C LEU A 264 -13.75 -3.36 -2.42
N GLY A 265 -14.45 -2.38 -1.82
CA GLY A 265 -14.21 -1.94 -0.45
C GLY A 265 -12.85 -1.26 -0.26
N VAL A 266 -12.30 -0.65 -1.32
CA VAL A 266 -11.01 0.05 -1.32
C VAL A 266 -11.20 1.56 -1.47
N GLN A 267 -10.20 2.35 -1.10
CA GLN A 267 -10.24 3.81 -1.27
C GLN A 267 -10.19 4.21 -2.75
N GLN A 268 -9.35 3.52 -3.54
CA GLN A 268 -9.11 3.82 -4.94
C GLN A 268 -8.56 2.59 -5.66
N VAL A 269 -8.88 2.46 -6.94
CA VAL A 269 -8.20 1.58 -7.89
C VAL A 269 -7.23 2.42 -8.72
N ARG A 270 -5.95 2.05 -8.73
CA ARG A 270 -4.89 2.75 -9.46
C ARG A 270 -4.30 1.82 -10.52
N ILE A 271 -4.43 2.24 -11.79
CA ILE A 271 -3.86 1.56 -12.94
C ILE A 271 -2.51 2.21 -13.26
N CYS A 272 -1.42 1.48 -13.07
CA CYS A 272 -0.06 1.95 -13.28
C CYS A 272 0.37 1.70 -14.73
N CYS A 273 0.41 2.77 -15.52
CA CYS A 273 0.67 2.74 -16.97
C CYS A 273 2.16 2.78 -17.33
N ASN A 274 3.06 2.90 -16.35
CA ASN A 274 4.52 2.90 -16.50
C ASN A 274 5.12 4.10 -17.26
N ASN A 275 4.38 4.77 -18.14
CA ASN A 275 4.72 6.07 -18.69
C ASN A 275 3.46 6.89 -19.06
N GLY A 276 3.66 8.16 -19.42
CA GLY A 276 2.58 9.07 -19.82
C GLY A 276 1.99 8.80 -21.20
N GLU A 277 2.72 8.12 -22.08
CA GLU A 277 2.24 7.78 -23.43
C GLU A 277 1.16 6.68 -23.36
N ILE A 278 1.44 5.58 -22.64
CA ILE A 278 0.49 4.51 -22.37
C ILE A 278 -0.69 5.04 -21.55
N GLN A 279 -0.45 5.91 -20.55
CA GLN A 279 -1.52 6.54 -19.79
C GLN A 279 -2.51 7.29 -20.69
N ARG A 280 -1.98 8.10 -21.62
CA ARG A 280 -2.80 8.88 -22.56
C ARG A 280 -3.52 7.98 -23.56
N ALA A 281 -2.80 7.06 -24.20
CA ALA A 281 -3.37 6.15 -25.18
C ALA A 281 -4.48 5.28 -24.58
N LEU A 282 -4.30 4.80 -23.34
CA LEU A 282 -5.32 4.05 -22.63
C LEU A 282 -6.53 4.92 -22.27
N ALA A 283 -6.33 6.17 -21.83
CA ALA A 283 -7.43 7.09 -21.54
C ALA A 283 -8.28 7.38 -22.79
N GLU A 284 -7.63 7.70 -23.91
CA GLU A 284 -8.27 7.97 -25.20
C GLU A 284 -9.03 6.74 -25.72
N GLU A 285 -8.47 5.54 -25.53
CA GLU A 285 -9.12 4.29 -25.92
C GLU A 285 -10.42 4.05 -25.14
N ILE A 286 -10.36 4.19 -23.82
CA ILE A 286 -11.50 3.97 -22.94
C ILE A 286 -12.60 4.99 -23.24
N GLU A 287 -12.25 6.25 -23.46
CA GLU A 287 -13.19 7.29 -23.86
C GLU A 287 -13.88 6.96 -25.19
N ARG A 288 -13.11 6.48 -26.18
CA ARG A 288 -13.65 6.08 -27.48
C ARG A 288 -14.65 4.92 -27.35
N GLN A 289 -14.33 3.90 -26.54
CA GLN A 289 -15.21 2.76 -26.30
C GLN A 289 -16.48 3.16 -25.54
N ALA A 290 -16.37 4.08 -24.56
CA ALA A 290 -17.53 4.62 -23.86
C ALA A 290 -18.46 5.39 -24.80
N ALA A 291 -17.92 6.22 -25.70
CA ALA A 291 -18.69 6.96 -26.69
C ALA A 291 -19.42 6.03 -27.68
N ALA A 292 -18.75 4.96 -28.14
CA ALA A 292 -19.36 3.96 -29.03
C ALA A 292 -20.52 3.18 -28.37
N SER A 293 -20.41 2.93 -27.07
CA SER A 293 -21.43 2.21 -26.29
C SER A 293 -22.71 3.04 -26.11
N LEU A 294 -22.58 4.38 -26.02
CA LEU A 294 -23.72 5.31 -25.92
C LEU A 294 -24.41 5.56 -27.28
N GLY A 295 -23.67 5.42 -28.39
CA GLY A 295 -24.18 5.65 -29.75
C GLY A 295 -24.89 4.45 -30.37
N SER A 296 -24.85 3.28 -29.74
CA SER A 296 -25.53 2.08 -30.22
C SER A 296 -26.95 2.04 -29.65
N PRO A 297 -28.01 2.24 -30.45
CA PRO A 297 -29.37 2.08 -29.95
C PRO A 297 -29.52 0.63 -29.47
N SER A 298 -29.90 0.45 -28.22
CA SER A 298 -30.27 -0.84 -27.65
C SER A 298 -31.41 -1.43 -28.50
N CYS A 299 -31.11 -2.41 -29.35
CA CYS A 299 -32.09 -3.18 -30.11
C CYS A 299 -32.92 -4.07 -29.20
#